data_AF-M1PXH8-F1
#
_entry.id   AF-M1PXH8-F1
#
_cell.length_a   1.000
_cell.length_b   1.000
_cell.length_c   1.000
_cell.angle_alpha   90.00
_cell.angle_beta   90.00
_cell.angle_gamma   90.00
#
_symmetry.space_group_name_H-M   'P 1'
#
loop_
_entity.id
_entity.type
_entity.pdbx_description
1 polymer ?
#
loop_
_entity_poly.entity_id
_entity_poly.type
_entity_poly.pdbx_seq_one_letter_code
_entity_poly.pdbx_strand_id
1 'polypeptide(L)'
;MTFNALRPVATRVIDPLADFFIKYEVSPDTVSIVSLICAFFAGLSFYFSPGYKELILLAGILVIFNSLFDALDGVIARKSNRATPRGDFLDHVIDRYSDIFIICSIFFAGYVSWQIGVTAIVGVLLTSYLGTQAQALNLGRYYGGIMGRADRLVVIIIAAFANSVYSASIAGFSILGWAVILIAVTSHITAVQRILYIWNRLD
;
A
#
# COMPACT_ATOMS: atom_id res chain seq x y z
N MET A 1 1.33 -11.72 10.06
CA MET A 1 1.59 -11.43 8.64
C MET A 1 3.04 -11.70 8.34
N THR A 2 3.32 -12.18 7.14
CA THR A 2 4.61 -12.73 6.68
C THR A 2 5.80 -11.79 6.89
N PHE A 3 5.57 -10.47 6.86
CA PHE A 3 6.63 -9.45 7.03
C PHE A 3 6.83 -8.95 8.47
N ASN A 4 6.11 -9.47 9.47
CA ASN A 4 6.38 -9.14 10.88
C ASN A 4 7.82 -9.51 11.29
N ALA A 5 8.45 -10.47 10.61
CA ALA A 5 9.84 -10.86 10.82
C ALA A 5 10.85 -9.78 10.39
N LEU A 6 10.50 -8.87 9.47
CA LEU A 6 11.36 -7.77 9.02
C LEU A 6 11.20 -6.50 9.87
N ARG A 7 10.26 -6.48 10.81
CA ARG A 7 10.01 -5.34 11.69
C ARG A 7 11.27 -4.82 12.40
N PRO A 8 12.19 -5.66 12.92
CA PRO A 8 13.43 -5.20 13.56
C PRO A 8 14.41 -4.49 12.60
N VAL A 9 14.41 -4.90 11.32
CA VAL A 9 15.26 -4.28 10.29
C VAL A 9 14.66 -2.95 9.85
N ALA A 10 13.34 -2.92 9.65
CA ALA A 10 12.62 -1.70 9.30
C ALA A 10 12.78 -0.63 10.39
N THR A 11 12.69 -0.98 11.68
CA THR A 11 12.90 -0.04 12.79
C THR A 11 14.29 0.58 12.78
N ARG A 12 15.34 -0.16 12.40
CA ARG A 12 16.71 0.38 12.35
C ARG A 12 16.88 1.53 11.34
N VAL A 13 16.07 1.55 10.27
CA VAL A 13 16.07 2.62 9.27
C VAL A 13 15.05 3.71 9.62
N ILE A 14 13.86 3.32 10.06
CA ILE A 14 12.75 4.24 10.32
C ILE A 14 13.01 5.08 11.58
N ASP A 15 13.59 4.50 12.65
CA ASP A 15 13.75 5.22 13.92
C ASP A 15 14.67 6.44 13.80
N PRO A 16 15.88 6.37 13.21
CA PRO A 16 16.74 7.55 13.05
C PRO A 16 16.12 8.63 12.16
N LEU A 17 15.38 8.22 11.12
CA LEU A 17 14.66 9.16 10.25
C LEU A 17 13.53 9.85 11.02
N ALA A 18 12.74 9.09 11.79
CA ALA A 18 11.69 9.66 12.63
C ALA A 18 12.27 10.65 13.65
N ASP A 19 13.39 10.31 14.30
CA ASP A 19 14.05 11.20 15.25
C ASP A 19 14.56 12.49 14.58
N PHE A 20 15.03 12.41 13.33
CA PHE A 20 15.36 13.58 12.51
C PHE A 20 14.14 14.47 12.26
N PHE A 21 13.01 13.91 11.79
CA PHE A 21 11.80 14.69 11.57
C PHE A 21 11.24 15.32 12.86
N ILE A 22 11.29 14.58 13.97
CA ILE A 22 10.88 15.08 15.30
C ILE A 22 11.77 16.25 15.73
N LYS A 23 13.09 16.16 15.51
CA LYS A 23 14.04 17.24 15.84
C LYS A 23 13.72 18.56 15.12
N TYR A 24 13.20 18.48 13.90
CA TYR A 24 12.77 19.64 13.11
C TYR A 24 11.26 19.96 13.27
N GLU A 25 10.61 19.37 14.27
CA GLU A 25 9.21 19.59 14.63
C GLU A 25 8.19 19.35 13.50
N VAL A 26 8.56 18.52 12.50
CA VAL A 26 7.67 18.22 11.37
C VAL A 26 6.43 17.47 11.86
N SER A 27 5.25 17.92 11.43
CA SER A 27 3.98 17.29 11.80
C SER A 27 3.81 15.92 11.14
N PRO A 28 3.32 14.89 11.85
CA PRO A 28 2.92 13.61 11.24
C PRO A 28 1.99 13.80 10.03
N ASP A 29 1.00 14.70 10.14
CA ASP A 29 0.03 14.96 9.07
C ASP A 29 0.72 15.47 7.78
N THR A 30 1.78 16.27 7.93
CA THR A 30 2.59 16.74 6.79
C THR A 30 3.30 15.56 6.12
N VAL A 31 3.84 14.64 6.91
CA VAL A 31 4.50 13.43 6.39
C VAL A 31 3.49 12.53 5.66
N SER A 32 2.27 12.38 6.18
CA SER A 32 1.18 11.68 5.50
C SER A 32 0.82 12.34 4.16
N ILE A 33 0.73 13.67 4.09
CA ILE A 33 0.45 14.38 2.83
C ILE A 33 1.59 14.14 1.81
N VAL A 34 2.85 14.16 2.24
CA VAL A 34 3.99 13.85 1.37
C VAL A 34 3.91 12.41 0.85
N SER A 35 3.49 11.45 1.69
CA SER A 35 3.28 10.06 1.25
C SER A 35 2.24 9.99 0.13
N LEU A 36 1.12 10.71 0.25
CA LEU A 36 0.08 10.79 -0.79
C LEU A 36 0.62 11.38 -2.10
N ILE A 37 1.41 12.45 -2.01
CA ILE A 37 2.03 13.10 -3.18
C ILE A 37 2.94 12.10 -3.91
N CYS A 38 3.75 11.33 -3.16
CA CYS A 38 4.57 10.27 -3.74
C CYS A 38 3.72 9.22 -4.46
N ALA A 39 2.61 8.76 -3.88
CA ALA A 39 1.72 7.80 -4.53
C ALA A 39 1.05 8.36 -5.79
N PHE A 40 0.65 9.63 -5.78
CA PHE A 40 0.09 10.30 -6.95
C PHE A 40 1.09 10.35 -8.11
N PHE A 41 2.32 10.79 -7.86
CA PHE A 41 3.38 10.82 -8.88
C PHE A 41 3.85 9.42 -9.29
N ALA A 42 3.81 8.44 -8.39
CA ALA A 42 4.05 7.04 -8.73
C ALA A 42 2.98 6.55 -9.72
N GLY A 43 1.71 6.85 -9.45
CA GLY A 43 0.59 6.58 -10.34
C GLY A 43 0.77 7.24 -11.70
N LEU A 44 1.10 8.53 -11.77
CA LEU A 44 1.37 9.20 -13.05
C LEU A 44 2.53 8.55 -13.80
N SER A 45 3.60 8.19 -13.10
CA SER A 45 4.76 7.53 -13.69
C SER A 45 4.38 6.16 -14.27
N PHE A 46 3.61 5.33 -13.55
CA PHE A 46 3.09 4.07 -14.09
C PHE A 46 2.18 4.29 -15.30
N TYR A 47 1.28 5.27 -15.26
CA TYR A 47 0.34 5.53 -16.35
C TYR A 47 1.05 5.84 -17.67
N PHE A 48 2.09 6.68 -17.64
CA PHE A 48 2.85 7.07 -18.84
C PHE A 48 4.02 6.15 -19.17
N SER A 49 4.25 5.09 -18.38
CA SER A 49 5.40 4.20 -18.56
C SER A 49 5.38 3.21 -19.74
N PRO A 50 4.27 2.94 -20.46
CA PRO A 50 4.34 2.11 -21.67
C PRO A 50 5.38 2.63 -22.68
N GLY A 51 6.41 1.82 -22.94
CA GLY A 51 7.54 2.19 -23.81
C GLY A 51 8.72 2.90 -23.11
N TYR A 52 8.59 3.25 -21.83
CA TYR A 52 9.58 4.02 -21.07
C TYR A 52 9.92 3.31 -19.75
N LYS A 53 10.95 2.45 -19.77
CA LYS A 53 11.38 1.68 -18.59
C LYS A 53 11.83 2.57 -17.42
N GLU A 54 12.34 3.77 -17.73
CA GLU A 54 12.77 4.77 -16.76
C GLU A 54 11.60 5.26 -15.91
N LEU A 55 10.41 5.38 -16.50
CA LEU A 55 9.19 5.75 -15.78
C LEU A 55 8.69 4.62 -14.87
N ILE A 56 8.85 3.36 -15.26
CA ILE A 56 8.56 2.20 -14.38
C ILE A 56 9.49 2.22 -13.15
N LEU A 57 10.78 2.47 -13.37
CA LEU A 57 11.77 2.60 -12.29
C LEU A 57 11.44 3.76 -11.36
N LEU A 58 11.15 4.93 -11.92
CA LEU A 58 10.72 6.10 -11.15
C LEU A 58 9.47 5.80 -10.33
N ALA A 59 8.48 5.13 -10.93
CA ALA A 59 7.27 4.72 -10.23
C ALA A 59 7.59 3.80 -9.05
N GLY A 60 8.41 2.76 -9.24
CA GLY A 60 8.85 1.87 -8.17
C GLY A 60 9.57 2.60 -7.02
N ILE A 61 10.45 3.56 -7.35
CA ILE A 61 11.14 4.41 -6.37
C ILE A 61 10.14 5.29 -5.59
N LEU A 62 9.16 5.89 -6.28
CA LEU A 62 8.14 6.71 -5.65
C LEU A 62 7.20 5.89 -4.75
N VAL A 63 6.91 4.62 -5.10
CA VAL A 63 6.18 3.70 -4.21
C VAL A 63 7.00 3.38 -2.95
N ILE A 64 8.33 3.22 -3.07
CA ILE A 64 9.20 3.08 -1.89
C ILE A 64 9.06 4.31 -0.99
N PHE A 65 9.18 5.52 -1.54
CA PHE A 65 9.04 6.75 -0.75
C PHE A 65 7.66 6.90 -0.13
N ASN A 66 6.58 6.59 -0.86
CA ASN A 66 5.22 6.54 -0.31
C ASN A 66 5.17 5.60 0.91
N SER A 67 5.62 4.35 0.76
CA SER A 67 5.62 3.37 1.86
C SER A 67 6.50 3.76 3.05
N LEU A 68 7.59 4.49 2.81
CA LEU A 68 8.49 4.98 3.84
C LEU A 68 7.86 6.13 4.64
N PHE A 69 7.30 7.14 3.97
CA PHE A 69 6.68 8.28 4.63
C PHE A 69 5.43 7.86 5.42
N ASP A 70 4.65 6.94 4.86
CA ASP A 70 3.53 6.29 5.53
C ASP A 70 3.95 5.51 6.80
N ALA A 71 5.08 4.83 6.78
CA ALA A 71 5.58 4.20 8.00
C ALA A 71 6.10 5.24 9.01
N LEU A 72 6.69 6.33 8.53
CA LEU A 72 7.26 7.40 9.35
C LEU A 72 6.19 8.21 10.08
N ASP A 73 5.08 8.56 9.45
CA ASP A 73 4.05 9.40 10.07
C ASP A 73 3.54 8.78 11.40
N GLY A 74 3.28 7.47 11.41
CA GLY A 74 2.78 6.76 12.57
C GLY A 74 3.86 6.60 13.64
N VAL A 75 5.12 6.43 13.24
CA VAL A 75 6.24 6.40 14.20
C VAL A 75 6.47 7.77 14.83
N ILE A 76 6.46 8.84 14.03
CA ILE A 76 6.59 10.22 14.51
C ILE A 76 5.43 10.55 15.44
N ALA A 77 4.19 10.23 15.08
CA ALA A 77 3.00 10.46 15.90
C ALA A 77 3.10 9.78 17.27
N ARG A 78 3.55 8.52 17.30
CA ARG A 78 3.74 7.76 18.55
C ARG A 78 4.90 8.28 19.39
N LYS A 79 6.08 8.47 18.79
CA LYS A 79 7.29 8.93 19.50
C LYS A 79 7.16 10.35 20.05
N SER A 80 6.45 11.23 19.34
CA SER A 80 6.24 12.62 19.76
C SER A 80 5.01 12.83 20.64
N ASN A 81 4.27 11.76 21.01
CA ASN A 81 2.99 11.83 21.72
C ASN A 81 1.95 12.75 21.03
N ARG A 82 1.96 12.78 19.70
CA ARG A 82 1.04 13.57 18.85
C ARG A 82 0.02 12.70 18.09
N ALA A 83 -0.17 11.44 18.50
CA ALA A 83 -1.20 10.58 17.93
C ALA A 83 -2.60 11.14 18.25
N THR A 84 -3.41 11.38 17.21
CA THR A 84 -4.77 11.93 17.36
C THR A 84 -5.77 11.17 16.51
N PRO A 85 -7.08 11.19 16.85
CA PRO A 85 -8.13 10.61 16.00
C PRO A 85 -8.20 11.24 14.60
N ARG A 86 -7.84 12.53 14.47
CA ARG A 86 -7.79 13.22 13.18
C ARG A 86 -6.66 12.69 12.30
N GLY A 87 -5.48 12.46 12.89
CA GLY A 87 -4.33 11.87 12.20
C GLY A 87 -4.61 10.43 11.76
N ASP A 88 -5.21 9.61 12.64
CA ASP A 88 -5.60 8.23 12.30
C ASP A 88 -6.64 8.19 11.15
N PHE A 89 -7.60 9.12 11.16
CA PHE A 89 -8.52 9.29 10.02
C PHE A 89 -7.79 9.73 8.74
N LEU A 90 -6.84 10.66 8.82
CA LEU A 90 -6.09 11.16 7.67
C LEU A 90 -5.23 10.06 7.04
N ASP A 91 -4.42 9.35 7.84
CA ASP A 91 -3.67 8.15 7.46
C ASP A 91 -4.59 7.18 6.70
N HIS A 92 -5.78 6.97 7.25
CA HIS A 92 -6.75 6.10 6.64
C HIS A 92 -7.30 6.57 5.30
N VAL A 93 -7.53 7.86 5.11
CA VAL A 93 -7.97 8.35 3.82
C VAL A 93 -6.82 8.25 2.81
N ILE A 94 -5.61 8.65 3.21
CA ILE A 94 -4.42 8.72 2.35
C ILE A 94 -3.99 7.35 1.86
N ASP A 95 -4.00 6.34 2.71
CA ASP A 95 -3.74 4.94 2.33
C ASP A 95 -4.59 4.49 1.14
N ARG A 96 -5.88 4.84 1.19
CA ARG A 96 -6.89 4.38 0.23
C ARG A 96 -6.71 5.09 -1.10
N TYR A 97 -6.49 6.40 -1.07
CA TYR A 97 -6.13 7.14 -2.28
C TYR A 97 -4.78 6.69 -2.85
N SER A 98 -3.80 6.34 -2.02
CA SER A 98 -2.50 5.84 -2.47
C SER A 98 -2.63 4.51 -3.21
N ASP A 99 -3.34 3.54 -2.63
CA ASP A 99 -3.65 2.26 -3.28
C ASP A 99 -4.39 2.47 -4.61
N ILE A 100 -5.36 3.39 -4.66
CA ILE A 100 -6.11 3.74 -5.88
C ILE A 100 -5.18 4.32 -6.94
N PHE A 101 -4.39 5.35 -6.63
CA PHE A 101 -3.50 5.99 -7.60
C PHE A 101 -2.50 5.01 -8.20
N ILE A 102 -1.93 4.14 -7.37
CA ILE A 102 -0.92 3.18 -7.81
C ILE A 102 -1.57 2.09 -8.68
N ILE A 103 -2.59 1.40 -8.18
CA ILE A 103 -3.16 0.23 -8.88
C ILE A 103 -3.93 0.67 -10.14
N CYS A 104 -4.72 1.74 -10.06
CA CYS A 104 -5.48 2.23 -11.21
C CYS A 104 -4.59 2.61 -12.38
N SER A 105 -3.51 3.33 -12.12
CA SER A 105 -2.59 3.72 -13.18
C SER A 105 -1.91 2.53 -13.85
N ILE A 106 -1.63 1.44 -13.12
CA ILE A 106 -1.03 0.24 -13.71
C ILE A 106 -1.99 -0.40 -14.73
N PHE A 107 -3.26 -0.58 -14.40
CA PHE A 107 -4.19 -1.20 -15.35
C PHE A 107 -4.66 -0.21 -16.44
N PHE A 108 -4.73 1.09 -16.15
CA PHE A 108 -4.99 2.09 -17.18
C PHE A 108 -3.83 2.27 -18.17
N ALA A 109 -2.59 2.01 -17.75
CA ALA A 109 -1.44 1.91 -18.65
C ALA A 109 -1.48 0.67 -19.57
N GLY A 110 -2.40 -0.26 -19.34
CA GLY A 110 -2.55 -1.47 -20.16
C GLY A 110 -1.69 -2.65 -19.73
N TYR A 111 -1.06 -2.63 -18.54
CA TYR A 111 -0.29 -3.78 -18.04
C TYR A 111 -1.17 -4.99 -17.69
N VAL A 112 -2.46 -4.75 -17.48
CA VAL A 112 -3.48 -5.78 -17.27
C VAL A 112 -4.84 -5.22 -17.72
N SER A 113 -5.81 -6.09 -18.01
CA SER A 113 -7.15 -5.64 -18.40
C SER A 113 -7.84 -4.86 -17.27
N TRP A 114 -8.69 -3.90 -17.63
CA TRP A 114 -9.40 -3.07 -16.66
C TRP A 114 -10.31 -3.89 -15.75
N GLN A 115 -10.85 -5.02 -16.20
CA GLN A 115 -11.67 -5.91 -15.38
C GLN A 115 -10.87 -6.52 -14.23
N ILE A 116 -9.64 -6.95 -14.50
CA ILE A 116 -8.74 -7.48 -13.48
C ILE A 116 -8.29 -6.34 -12.55
N GLY A 117 -7.97 -5.18 -13.12
CA GLY A 117 -7.61 -3.99 -12.35
C GLY A 117 -8.69 -3.53 -11.38
N VAL A 118 -9.94 -3.46 -11.84
CA VAL A 118 -11.11 -3.15 -11.00
C VAL A 118 -11.32 -4.23 -9.94
N THR A 119 -11.15 -5.51 -10.31
CA THR A 119 -11.18 -6.60 -9.33
C THR A 119 -10.11 -6.40 -8.25
N ALA A 120 -8.89 -6.02 -8.63
CA ALA A 120 -7.82 -5.73 -7.67
C ALA A 120 -8.21 -4.61 -6.70
N ILE A 121 -8.67 -3.45 -7.19
CA ILE A 121 -8.99 -2.33 -6.31
C ILE A 121 -10.20 -2.60 -5.43
N VAL A 122 -11.22 -3.31 -5.94
CA VAL A 122 -12.38 -3.73 -5.13
C VAL A 122 -11.93 -4.62 -3.98
N GLY A 123 -11.10 -5.63 -4.25
CA GLY A 123 -10.54 -6.49 -3.21
C GLY A 123 -9.75 -5.71 -2.16
N VAL A 124 -8.87 -4.81 -2.61
CA VAL A 124 -8.04 -3.97 -1.73
C VAL A 124 -8.89 -3.07 -0.82
N LEU A 125 -9.90 -2.40 -1.37
CA LEU A 125 -10.80 -1.55 -0.60
C LEU A 125 -11.67 -2.36 0.36
N LEU A 126 -12.16 -3.53 -0.08
CA LEU A 126 -12.96 -4.42 0.76
C LEU A 126 -12.16 -4.93 1.96
N THR A 127 -10.89 -5.31 1.78
CA THR A 127 -10.05 -5.68 2.93
C THR A 127 -9.96 -4.55 3.94
N SER A 128 -9.69 -3.33 3.49
CA SER A 128 -9.56 -2.14 4.35
C SER A 128 -10.86 -1.86 5.10
N TYR A 129 -12.00 -1.86 4.39
CA TYR A 129 -13.33 -1.68 4.96
C TYR A 129 -13.65 -2.71 6.04
N LEU A 130 -13.41 -4.00 5.77
CA LEU A 130 -13.69 -5.06 6.74
C LEU A 130 -12.84 -4.93 8.01
N GLY A 131 -11.61 -4.44 7.88
CA GLY A 131 -10.75 -4.14 9.03
C GLY A 131 -11.33 -3.04 9.93
N THR A 132 -11.85 -1.96 9.34
CA THR A 132 -12.52 -0.88 10.08
C THR A 132 -13.91 -1.28 10.57
N GLN A 133 -14.62 -2.15 9.83
CA GLN A 133 -15.93 -2.66 10.23
C GLN A 133 -15.83 -3.54 11.49
N ALA A 134 -14.78 -4.36 11.61
CA ALA A 134 -14.50 -5.09 12.85
C ALA A 134 -14.36 -4.15 14.06
N GLN A 135 -13.67 -3.02 13.86
CA GLN A 135 -13.49 -2.00 14.89
C GLN A 135 -14.83 -1.33 15.26
N ALA A 136 -15.68 -1.03 14.28
CA ALA A 136 -17.02 -0.47 14.51
C ALA A 136 -17.94 -1.42 15.29
N LEU A 137 -17.69 -2.73 15.23
CA LEU A 137 -18.41 -3.76 15.99
C LEU A 137 -17.75 -4.08 17.34
N ASN A 138 -16.81 -3.25 17.82
CA ASN A 138 -16.07 -3.44 19.08
C ASN A 138 -15.18 -4.70 19.13
N LEU A 139 -14.87 -5.33 17.99
CA LEU A 139 -13.94 -6.47 17.92
C LEU A 139 -12.46 -6.05 17.85
N GLY A 140 -12.20 -4.75 17.94
CA GLY A 140 -10.91 -4.15 17.63
C GLY A 140 -10.62 -4.16 16.12
N ARG A 141 -9.57 -3.44 15.72
CA ARG A 141 -9.19 -3.41 14.31
C ARG A 141 -8.51 -4.72 13.92
N TYR A 142 -9.11 -5.43 12.96
CA TYR A 142 -8.58 -6.70 12.50
C TYR A 142 -7.69 -6.52 11.27
N TYR A 143 -6.40 -6.75 11.46
CA TYR A 143 -5.42 -6.69 10.37
C TYR A 143 -5.23 -8.05 9.69
N GLY A 144 -5.66 -9.18 10.27
CA GLY A 144 -5.34 -10.51 9.75
C GLY A 144 -5.76 -10.76 8.28
N GLY A 145 -5.15 -11.79 7.68
CA GLY A 145 -5.27 -12.09 6.25
C GLY A 145 -3.97 -12.62 5.66
N ILE A 146 -4.03 -13.18 4.45
CA ILE A 146 -2.84 -13.63 3.73
C ILE A 146 -1.99 -12.50 3.17
N MET A 147 -2.60 -11.33 2.86
CA MET A 147 -1.89 -10.20 2.30
C MET A 147 -2.36 -8.88 2.93
N GLY A 148 -1.45 -8.22 3.66
CA GLY A 148 -1.64 -6.87 4.19
C GLY A 148 -1.26 -5.77 3.19
N ARG A 149 -1.40 -4.50 3.59
CA ARG A 149 -1.04 -3.35 2.74
C ARG A 149 0.46 -3.30 2.42
N ALA A 150 1.31 -3.43 3.43
CA ALA A 150 2.76 -3.45 3.24
C ALA A 150 3.19 -4.54 2.22
N ASP A 151 2.59 -5.72 2.32
CA ASP A 151 2.85 -6.85 1.42
C ASP A 151 2.52 -6.50 -0.04
N ARG A 152 1.40 -5.82 -0.29
CA ARG A 152 1.01 -5.35 -1.64
C ARG A 152 2.00 -4.35 -2.20
N LEU A 153 2.40 -3.36 -1.41
CA LEU A 153 3.35 -2.34 -1.84
C LEU A 153 4.70 -2.98 -2.18
N VAL A 154 5.17 -3.93 -1.37
CA VAL A 154 6.39 -4.70 -1.67
C VAL A 154 6.26 -5.47 -2.98
N VAL A 155 5.12 -6.13 -3.23
CA VAL A 155 4.85 -6.83 -4.49
C VAL A 155 4.92 -5.87 -5.69
N ILE A 156 4.31 -4.69 -5.58
CA ILE A 156 4.34 -3.67 -6.64
C ILE A 156 5.76 -3.14 -6.87
N ILE A 157 6.51 -2.88 -5.79
CA ILE A 157 7.90 -2.42 -5.87
C ILE A 157 8.74 -3.46 -6.61
N ILE A 158 8.73 -4.71 -6.15
CA ILE A 158 9.49 -5.81 -6.77
C ILE A 158 9.10 -5.96 -8.24
N ALA A 159 7.80 -5.93 -8.54
CA ALA A 159 7.32 -6.06 -9.90
C ALA A 159 7.74 -4.89 -10.79
N ALA A 160 7.77 -3.66 -10.29
CA ALA A 160 8.23 -2.49 -11.04
C ALA A 160 9.70 -2.64 -11.43
N PHE A 161 10.58 -2.96 -10.47
CA PHE A 161 12.00 -3.17 -10.75
C PHE A 161 12.22 -4.37 -11.68
N ALA A 162 11.56 -5.51 -11.43
CA ALA A 162 11.67 -6.68 -12.28
C ALA A 162 11.18 -6.41 -13.72
N ASN A 163 10.06 -5.72 -13.87
CA ASN A 163 9.50 -5.36 -15.18
C ASN A 163 10.36 -4.34 -15.95
N SER A 164 11.13 -3.50 -15.23
CA SER A 164 12.08 -2.57 -15.86
C SER A 164 13.31 -3.27 -16.46
N VAL A 165 13.70 -4.41 -15.89
CA VAL A 165 14.83 -5.23 -16.36
C VAL A 165 14.35 -6.24 -17.41
N TYR A 166 13.18 -6.84 -17.18
CA TYR A 166 12.58 -7.83 -18.05
C TYR A 166 11.14 -7.42 -18.40
N SER A 167 11.00 -6.78 -19.56
CA SER A 167 9.72 -6.23 -20.03
C SER A 167 8.89 -7.21 -20.88
N ALA A 168 9.40 -8.41 -21.14
CA ALA A 168 8.69 -9.40 -21.95
C ALA A 168 7.48 -9.98 -21.20
N SER A 169 6.44 -10.32 -21.96
CA SER A 169 5.24 -10.93 -21.41
C SER A 169 5.47 -12.41 -21.07
N ILE A 170 4.87 -12.84 -19.96
CA ILE A 170 4.85 -14.21 -19.50
C ILE A 170 3.38 -14.64 -19.51
N ALA A 171 3.02 -15.61 -20.34
CA ALA A 171 1.64 -16.09 -20.48
C ALA A 171 0.59 -14.98 -20.67
N GLY A 172 0.94 -13.96 -21.48
CA GLY A 172 0.02 -12.88 -21.88
C GLY A 172 0.05 -11.63 -20.99
N PHE A 173 0.78 -11.63 -19.88
CA PHE A 173 0.87 -10.47 -18.98
C PHE A 173 2.34 -10.10 -18.70
N SER A 174 2.59 -8.82 -18.44
CA SER A 174 3.89 -8.37 -17.93
C SER A 174 4.06 -8.80 -16.46
N ILE A 175 5.28 -8.69 -15.91
CA ILE A 175 5.51 -8.97 -14.48
C ILE A 175 4.65 -8.05 -13.60
N LEU A 176 4.50 -6.79 -14.01
CA LEU A 176 3.64 -5.83 -13.32
C LEU A 176 2.14 -6.22 -13.43
N GLY A 177 1.71 -6.76 -14.57
CA GLY A 177 0.35 -7.31 -14.73
C GLY A 177 0.10 -8.50 -13.82
N TRP A 178 1.06 -9.43 -13.71
CA TRP A 178 0.99 -10.55 -12.77
C TRP A 178 0.92 -10.10 -11.31
N ALA A 179 1.61 -9.03 -10.94
CA ALA A 179 1.51 -8.45 -9.60
C ALA A 179 0.08 -7.97 -9.29
N VAL A 180 -0.59 -7.32 -10.24
CA VAL A 180 -1.99 -6.89 -10.07
C VAL A 180 -2.93 -8.08 -9.98
N ILE A 181 -2.74 -9.13 -10.79
CA ILE A 181 -3.50 -10.39 -10.70
C ILE A 181 -3.34 -11.03 -9.32
N LEU A 182 -2.10 -11.12 -8.83
CA LEU A 182 -1.80 -11.65 -7.50
C LEU A 182 -2.55 -10.86 -6.42
N ILE A 183 -2.46 -9.52 -6.47
CA ILE A 183 -3.16 -8.62 -5.53
C ILE A 183 -4.67 -8.82 -5.59
N ALA A 184 -5.25 -8.99 -6.78
CA ALA A 184 -6.69 -9.22 -6.95
C ALA A 184 -7.14 -10.49 -6.25
N VAL A 185 -6.43 -11.60 -6.46
CA VAL A 185 -6.76 -12.89 -5.86
C VAL A 185 -6.55 -12.84 -4.35
N THR A 186 -5.39 -12.37 -3.88
CA THR A 186 -5.04 -12.43 -2.46
C THR A 186 -5.86 -11.46 -1.61
N SER A 187 -6.26 -10.31 -2.16
CA SER A 187 -7.10 -9.35 -1.46
C SER A 187 -8.52 -9.88 -1.28
N HIS A 188 -9.08 -10.60 -2.26
CA HIS A 188 -10.38 -11.25 -2.10
C HIS A 188 -10.35 -12.41 -1.12
N ILE A 189 -9.32 -13.25 -1.16
CA ILE A 189 -9.14 -14.30 -0.15
C ILE A 189 -9.04 -13.67 1.24
N THR A 190 -8.26 -12.59 1.39
CA THR A 190 -8.16 -11.84 2.64
C THR A 190 -9.50 -11.27 3.08
N ALA A 191 -10.30 -10.72 2.17
CA ALA A 191 -11.63 -10.20 2.49
C ALA A 191 -12.54 -11.32 3.03
N VAL A 192 -12.59 -12.48 2.38
CA VAL A 192 -13.35 -13.64 2.86
C VAL A 192 -12.85 -14.09 4.24
N GLN A 193 -11.55 -14.15 4.47
CA GLN A 193 -10.98 -14.48 5.78
C GLN A 193 -11.42 -13.49 6.87
N ARG A 194 -11.47 -12.19 6.56
CA ARG A 194 -11.94 -11.15 7.49
C ARG A 194 -13.44 -11.28 7.76
N ILE A 195 -14.25 -11.56 6.74
CA ILE A 195 -15.69 -11.80 6.90
C ILE A 195 -15.92 -12.98 7.85
N LEU A 196 -15.30 -14.13 7.60
CA LEU A 196 -15.45 -15.32 8.44
C LEU A 196 -14.96 -15.08 9.87
N TYR A 197 -13.85 -14.35 10.03
CA TYR A 197 -13.31 -13.99 11.34
C TYR A 197 -14.29 -13.14 12.16
N ILE A 198 -14.91 -12.14 11.52
CA ILE A 198 -15.86 -11.22 12.15
C ILE A 198 -17.15 -11.98 12.47
N TRP A 199 -17.69 -12.72 11.51
CA TRP A 199 -18.93 -13.48 11.67
C TRP A 199 -18.89 -14.42 12.88
N ASN A 200 -17.81 -15.20 13.01
CA ASN A 200 -17.63 -16.16 14.11
C ASN A 200 -17.40 -15.53 15.50
N ARG A 201 -17.41 -14.19 15.62
CA ARG A 201 -17.20 -13.46 16.88
C ARG A 201 -18.36 -12.57 17.27
N LEU A 202 -19.39 -12.49 16.43
CA LEU A 202 -20.60 -11.73 16.72
C LEU A 202 -21.65 -12.56 17.47
N ASP A 203 -21.45 -13.88 17.51
CA ASP A 203 -22.18 -14.86 18.31
C ASP A 203 -21.33 -15.33 19.50
#